data_AF-C7ND94-F1
#
_entry.id   AF-C7ND94-F1
#
_cell.length_a   1.000
_cell.length_b   1.000
_cell.length_c   1.000
_cell.angle_alpha   90.00
_cell.angle_beta   90.00
_cell.angle_gamma   90.00
#
_symmetry.space_group_name_H-M   'P 1'
#
loop_
_entity.id
_entity.type
_entity.pdbx_description
1 polymer ?
#
loop_
_entity_poly.entity_id
_entity_poly.type
_entity_poly.pdbx_seq_one_letter_code
_entity_poly.pdbx_strand_id
1 'polypeptide(L)'
;MNKKSILILACVAIFAFFLGGAFLVYSSYIKTQELQAKVKLEQEKTKQEMIKSQNEQQQMAQVTTSLETSTPVAAKKRTNYEAELMDRMSSVPENNMTNAGEVFEAWDKELNKIYKLIISELPESQKIKLRNEERAWLKRKDKEMDKAAEEMAMGRDENGELVGCGTGCGHASRAMNIEMTKERTIELARMYDKLHAN
;
A
#
# COMPACT_ATOMS: atom_id res chain seq x y z
N MET A 1 -1.21 -40.64 53.35
CA MET A 1 -2.08 -40.39 52.18
C MET A 1 -2.40 -41.74 51.54
N ASN A 2 -3.67 -42.12 51.44
CA ASN A 2 -4.06 -43.47 50.98
C ASN A 2 -3.89 -43.61 49.47
N LYS A 3 -3.38 -44.77 49.00
CA LYS A 3 -3.14 -45.04 47.56
C LYS A 3 -4.38 -44.76 46.67
N LYS A 4 -5.59 -44.99 47.21
CA LYS A 4 -6.86 -44.67 46.56
C LYS A 4 -7.10 -43.16 46.37
N SER A 5 -6.72 -42.32 47.34
CA SER A 5 -6.84 -40.86 47.23
C SER A 5 -5.86 -40.25 46.24
N ILE A 6 -4.66 -40.83 46.10
CA ILE A 6 -3.66 -40.39 45.11
C ILE A 6 -4.15 -40.69 43.69
N LEU A 7 -4.73 -41.87 43.47
CA LEU A 7 -5.28 -42.27 42.17
C LEU A 7 -6.44 -41.36 41.73
N ILE A 8 -7.34 -40.99 42.65
CA ILE A 8 -8.46 -40.10 42.36
C ILE A 8 -7.98 -38.69 41.97
N LEU A 9 -7.01 -38.13 42.70
CA LEU A 9 -6.42 -36.83 42.39
C LEU A 9 -5.71 -36.82 41.04
N ALA A 10 -4.99 -37.89 40.70
CA ALA A 10 -4.36 -38.04 39.39
C ALA A 10 -5.40 -38.10 38.27
N CYS A 11 -6.49 -38.86 38.44
CA CYS A 11 -7.57 -38.92 37.45
C CYS A 11 -8.25 -37.56 37.25
N VAL A 12 -8.55 -36.81 38.32
CA VAL A 12 -9.17 -35.48 38.21
C VAL A 12 -8.28 -34.47 37.49
N ALA A 13 -6.97 -34.49 37.77
CA ALA A 13 -6.01 -33.62 37.08
C ALA A 13 -5.91 -33.95 35.58
N ILE A 14 -5.93 -35.24 35.22
CA ILE A 14 -5.92 -35.69 33.82
C ILE A 14 -7.20 -35.27 33.10
N PHE A 15 -8.38 -35.44 33.71
CA PHE A 15 -9.64 -35.00 33.13
C PHE A 15 -9.72 -33.47 32.93
N ALA A 16 -9.21 -32.68 33.89
CA ALA A 16 -9.15 -31.22 33.76
C ALA A 16 -8.22 -30.78 32.61
N PHE A 17 -7.10 -31.47 32.41
CA PHE A 17 -6.16 -31.17 31.32
C PHE A 17 -6.76 -31.45 29.94
N PHE A 18 -7.52 -32.55 29.78
CA PHE A 18 -8.19 -32.88 28.52
C PHE A 18 -9.37 -31.93 28.19
N LEU A 19 -10.11 -31.45 29.19
CA LEU A 19 -11.20 -30.49 28.97
C LEU A 19 -10.69 -29.09 28.59
N GLY A 20 -9.58 -28.64 29.16
CA GLY A 20 -8.95 -27.37 28.80
C GLY A 20 -8.40 -27.33 27.37
N GLY A 21 -7.81 -28.43 26.91
CA GLY A 21 -7.31 -28.56 25.54
C GLY A 21 -8.43 -28.49 24.49
N ALA A 22 -9.56 -29.16 24.74
CA ALA A 22 -10.72 -29.13 23.84
C ALA A 22 -11.32 -27.71 23.68
N PHE A 23 -11.33 -26.91 24.75
CA PHE A 23 -11.81 -25.53 24.72
C PHE A 23 -10.93 -24.59 23.87
N LEU A 24 -9.60 -24.74 23.93
CA LEU A 24 -8.67 -23.95 23.12
C LEU A 24 -8.77 -24.28 21.63
N VAL A 25 -8.92 -25.56 21.28
CA VAL A 25 -9.12 -25.97 19.88
C VAL A 25 -10.47 -25.46 19.36
N TYR A 26 -11.53 -25.55 20.16
CA TYR A 26 -12.85 -25.04 19.77
C TYR A 26 -12.86 -23.52 19.57
N SER A 27 -12.30 -22.75 20.50
CA SER A 27 -12.20 -21.28 20.37
C SER A 27 -11.34 -20.83 19.16
N SER A 28 -10.25 -21.54 18.89
CA SER A 28 -9.43 -21.33 17.67
C SER A 28 -10.22 -21.62 16.38
N TYR A 29 -11.02 -22.69 16.38
CA TYR A 29 -11.89 -23.05 15.25
C TYR A 29 -12.97 -21.98 14.97
N ILE A 30 -13.64 -21.47 16.01
CA ILE A 30 -14.62 -20.37 15.87
C ILE A 30 -13.97 -19.12 15.29
N LYS A 31 -12.77 -18.75 15.78
CA LYS A 31 -12.03 -17.59 15.28
C LYS A 31 -11.62 -17.74 13.82
N THR A 32 -11.28 -18.95 13.40
CA THR A 32 -10.94 -19.27 12.00
C THR A 32 -12.17 -19.14 11.10
N GLN A 33 -13.34 -19.59 11.55
CA GLN A 33 -14.60 -19.44 10.81
C GLN A 33 -15.01 -17.97 10.65
N GLU A 34 -14.87 -17.14 11.68
CA GLU A 34 -15.12 -15.70 11.57
C GLU A 34 -14.18 -15.02 10.56
N LEU A 35 -12.90 -15.38 10.58
CA LEU A 35 -11.93 -14.81 9.65
C LEU A 35 -12.25 -15.20 8.21
N GLN A 36 -12.61 -16.46 7.97
CA GLN A 36 -13.05 -16.90 6.64
C GLN A 36 -14.35 -16.21 6.20
N ALA A 37 -15.29 -15.99 7.10
CA ALA A 37 -16.52 -15.24 6.80
C ALA A 37 -16.21 -13.77 6.44
N LYS A 38 -15.30 -13.12 7.17
CA LYS A 38 -14.86 -11.74 6.87
C LYS A 38 -14.13 -11.65 5.52
N VAL A 39 -13.29 -12.62 5.19
CA VAL A 39 -12.61 -12.68 3.88
C VAL A 39 -13.61 -12.85 2.74
N LYS A 40 -14.60 -13.74 2.89
CA LYS A 40 -15.67 -13.91 1.89
C LYS A 40 -16.51 -12.63 1.70
N LEU A 41 -16.85 -11.96 2.81
CA LEU A 41 -17.57 -10.69 2.78
C LEU A 41 -16.78 -9.59 2.06
N GLU A 42 -15.49 -9.43 2.36
CA GLU A 42 -14.61 -8.47 1.67
C GLU A 42 -14.42 -8.82 0.19
N GLN A 43 -14.31 -10.11 -0.15
CA GLN A 43 -14.24 -10.56 -1.54
C GLN A 43 -15.55 -10.29 -2.29
N GLU A 44 -16.71 -10.49 -1.68
CA GLU A 44 -18.02 -10.16 -2.28
C GLU A 44 -18.21 -8.65 -2.44
N LYS A 45 -17.81 -7.83 -1.45
CA LYS A 45 -17.78 -6.37 -1.59
C LYS A 45 -16.88 -5.94 -2.75
N THR A 46 -15.68 -6.51 -2.85
CA THR A 46 -14.75 -6.25 -3.95
C THR A 46 -15.36 -6.64 -5.30
N LYS A 47 -16.05 -7.78 -5.39
CA LYS A 47 -16.78 -8.19 -6.60
C LYS A 47 -17.93 -7.23 -6.94
N GLN A 48 -18.71 -6.79 -5.94
CA GLN A 48 -19.78 -5.81 -6.16
C GLN A 48 -19.22 -4.45 -6.60
N GLU A 49 -18.12 -3.99 -6.02
CA GLU A 49 -17.44 -2.75 -6.45
C GLU A 49 -16.89 -2.87 -7.88
N MET A 50 -16.34 -4.02 -8.27
CA MET A 50 -15.90 -4.26 -9.66
C MET A 50 -17.08 -4.28 -10.63
N ILE A 51 -18.19 -4.94 -10.29
CA ILE A 51 -19.40 -4.96 -11.13
C ILE A 51 -20.01 -3.56 -11.22
N LYS A 52 -20.04 -2.80 -10.11
CA LYS A 52 -20.52 -1.41 -10.09
C LYS A 52 -19.61 -0.51 -10.94
N SER A 53 -18.29 -0.63 -10.82
CA SER A 53 -17.33 0.10 -11.65
C SER A 53 -17.47 -0.23 -13.13
N GLN A 54 -17.74 -1.49 -13.48
CA GLN A 54 -17.94 -1.92 -14.87
C GLN A 54 -19.28 -1.42 -15.43
N ASN A 55 -20.35 -1.42 -14.62
CA ASN A 55 -21.66 -0.88 -15.01
C ASN A 55 -21.64 0.66 -15.11
N GLU A 56 -20.88 1.35 -14.24
CA GLU A 56 -20.65 2.80 -14.34
C GLU A 56 -19.84 3.15 -15.62
N GLN A 57 -18.88 2.32 -16.02
CA GLN A 57 -18.21 2.46 -17.33
C GLN A 57 -19.16 2.22 -18.51
N GLN A 58 -20.11 1.28 -18.42
CA GLN A 58 -21.11 1.03 -19.46
C GLN A 58 -22.19 2.13 -19.52
N GLN A 59 -22.61 2.68 -18.39
CA GLN A 59 -23.54 3.82 -18.35
C GLN A 59 -22.88 5.11 -18.84
N MET A 60 -21.58 5.31 -18.59
CA MET A 60 -20.83 6.42 -19.20
C MET A 60 -20.73 6.29 -20.72
N ALA A 61 -20.79 5.07 -21.29
CA ALA A 61 -20.80 4.84 -22.75
C ALA A 61 -22.20 5.01 -23.38
N GLN A 62 -23.28 4.79 -22.62
CA GLN A 62 -24.65 4.93 -23.13
C GLN A 62 -25.19 6.37 -23.01
N VAL A 63 -24.77 7.13 -21.98
CA VAL A 63 -25.22 8.53 -21.78
C VAL A 63 -24.58 9.49 -22.81
N THR A 64 -23.46 9.12 -23.45
CA THR A 64 -22.85 9.91 -24.53
C THR A 64 -23.63 9.91 -25.85
N THR A 65 -24.72 9.14 -25.98
CA THR A 65 -25.49 9.07 -27.24
C THR A 65 -26.70 10.02 -27.27
N SER A 66 -27.01 10.74 -26.19
CA SER A 66 -28.19 11.61 -26.19
C SER A 66 -28.06 12.87 -25.33
N LEU A 67 -27.01 13.67 -25.54
CA LEU A 67 -27.08 15.12 -25.29
C LEU A 67 -25.92 15.88 -25.96
N GLU A 68 -25.98 16.11 -27.26
CA GLU A 68 -25.20 17.20 -27.88
C GLU A 68 -26.14 18.11 -28.68
N THR A 69 -26.50 19.23 -28.06
CA THR A 69 -26.82 20.47 -28.77
C THR A 69 -26.09 21.58 -28.03
N SER A 70 -25.05 22.11 -28.69
CA SER A 70 -24.38 23.41 -28.46
C SER A 70 -23.66 23.53 -27.10
N THR A 71 -22.34 23.64 -26.97
CA THR A 71 -21.38 24.58 -27.61
C THR A 71 -19.96 24.26 -27.05
N PRO A 72 -18.88 24.89 -27.57
CA PRO A 72 -17.73 24.22 -28.20
C PRO A 72 -16.81 23.41 -27.25
N VAL A 73 -16.45 22.24 -27.74
CA VAL A 73 -15.40 21.34 -27.26
C VAL A 73 -14.06 22.07 -27.20
N ALA A 74 -13.54 22.29 -26.00
CA ALA A 74 -12.11 22.47 -25.78
C ALA A 74 -11.45 21.12 -26.12
N ALA A 75 -10.70 21.09 -27.22
CA ALA A 75 -9.97 19.92 -27.69
C ALA A 75 -9.15 19.31 -26.55
N LYS A 76 -9.52 18.08 -26.15
CA LYS A 76 -8.81 17.30 -25.13
C LYS A 76 -7.38 17.06 -25.64
N LYS A 77 -6.44 17.85 -25.15
CA LYS A 77 -5.01 17.75 -25.44
C LYS A 77 -4.54 16.41 -24.86
N ARG A 78 -4.03 15.50 -25.70
CA ARG A 78 -3.32 14.30 -25.22
C ARG A 78 -2.15 14.79 -24.35
N THR A 79 -2.16 14.44 -23.07
CA THR A 79 -1.03 14.72 -22.18
C THR A 79 0.01 13.61 -22.35
N ASN A 80 1.29 13.97 -22.31
CA ASN A 80 2.40 13.04 -22.20
C ASN A 80 3.23 13.45 -20.97
N TYR A 81 2.55 13.50 -19.82
CA TYR A 81 3.10 13.97 -18.56
C TYR A 81 4.26 13.08 -18.13
N GLU A 82 4.23 11.75 -18.37
CA GLU A 82 5.36 10.88 -18.07
C GLU A 82 6.61 11.31 -18.84
N ALA A 83 6.52 11.56 -20.16
CA ALA A 83 7.70 11.99 -20.91
C ALA A 83 8.19 13.37 -20.46
N GLU A 84 7.28 14.33 -20.23
CA GLU A 84 7.66 15.65 -19.72
C GLU A 84 8.25 15.57 -18.31
N LEU A 85 7.77 14.66 -17.45
CA LEU A 85 8.34 14.39 -16.14
C LEU A 85 9.76 13.85 -16.29
N MET A 86 9.99 12.87 -17.17
CA MET A 86 11.31 12.31 -17.41
C MET A 86 12.28 13.36 -17.95
N ASP A 87 11.83 14.27 -18.80
CA ASP A 87 12.61 15.41 -19.27
C ASP A 87 12.97 16.38 -18.12
N ARG A 88 11.98 16.79 -17.31
CA ARG A 88 12.24 17.65 -16.13
C ARG A 88 13.19 17.01 -15.12
N MET A 89 13.12 15.69 -14.96
CA MET A 89 13.95 14.95 -14.01
C MET A 89 15.30 14.55 -14.57
N SER A 90 15.54 14.73 -15.88
CA SER A 90 16.83 14.43 -16.52
C SER A 90 17.98 15.32 -16.02
N SER A 91 17.67 16.55 -15.57
CA SER A 91 18.65 17.47 -15.00
C SER A 91 18.93 17.21 -13.51
N VAL A 92 18.17 16.32 -12.86
CA VAL A 92 18.39 15.97 -11.47
C VAL A 92 19.60 15.03 -11.39
N PRO A 93 20.64 15.35 -10.60
CA PRO A 93 21.83 14.52 -10.50
C PRO A 93 21.48 13.08 -10.11
N GLU A 94 22.04 12.10 -10.82
CA GLU A 94 21.82 10.69 -10.51
C GLU A 94 22.64 10.24 -9.28
N ASN A 95 23.62 11.05 -8.82
CA ASN A 95 24.49 10.72 -7.68
C ASN A 95 23.77 10.84 -6.32
N ASN A 96 23.00 9.81 -6.00
CA ASN A 96 22.19 9.68 -4.79
C ASN A 96 22.95 9.74 -3.43
N MET A 97 24.27 9.88 -3.40
CA MET A 97 25.06 9.85 -2.17
C MET A 97 25.40 11.24 -1.63
N THR A 98 25.95 12.12 -2.49
CA THR A 98 26.37 13.47 -2.09
C THR A 98 25.19 14.42 -2.04
N ASN A 99 24.32 14.39 -3.05
CA ASN A 99 23.21 15.33 -3.22
C ASN A 99 21.85 14.67 -2.96
N ALA A 100 21.83 13.58 -2.20
CA ALA A 100 20.66 12.74 -1.99
C ALA A 100 19.40 13.52 -1.52
N GLY A 101 19.60 14.52 -0.67
CA GLY A 101 18.52 15.37 -0.19
C GLY A 101 17.88 16.17 -1.33
N GLU A 102 18.69 16.79 -2.17
CA GLU A 102 18.22 17.56 -3.34
C GLU A 102 17.51 16.65 -4.35
N VAL A 103 18.06 15.45 -4.60
CA VAL A 103 17.46 14.45 -5.48
C VAL A 103 16.10 14.00 -4.94
N PHE A 104 16.02 13.68 -3.65
CA PHE A 104 14.76 13.33 -2.99
C PHE A 104 13.74 14.47 -3.09
N GLU A 105 14.14 15.69 -2.74
CA GLU A 105 13.25 16.85 -2.80
C GLU A 105 12.72 17.12 -4.20
N ALA A 106 13.53 16.92 -5.24
CA ALA A 106 13.10 17.08 -6.62
C ALA A 106 12.01 16.04 -6.99
N TRP A 107 12.23 14.77 -6.65
CA TRP A 107 11.23 13.71 -6.86
C TRP A 107 9.97 13.93 -6.02
N ASP A 108 10.09 14.29 -4.75
CA ASP A 108 8.95 14.54 -3.86
C ASP A 108 8.11 15.75 -4.31
N LYS A 109 8.75 16.81 -4.82
CA LYS A 109 8.04 17.95 -5.43
C LYS A 109 7.20 17.52 -6.63
N GLU A 110 7.76 16.72 -7.53
CA GLU A 110 7.04 16.20 -8.69
C GLU A 110 5.94 15.21 -8.29
N LEU A 111 6.18 14.33 -7.31
CA LEU A 111 5.18 13.43 -6.73
C LEU A 111 3.97 14.21 -6.22
N ASN A 112 4.21 15.21 -5.36
CA ASN A 112 3.16 16.02 -4.77
C ASN A 112 2.39 16.83 -5.82
N LYS A 113 3.08 17.31 -6.86
CA LYS A 113 2.47 18.02 -7.98
C LYS A 113 1.53 17.11 -8.76
N ILE A 114 1.99 15.94 -9.21
CA ILE A 114 1.17 15.05 -10.01
C ILE A 114 0.00 14.46 -9.21
N TYR A 115 0.22 14.14 -7.94
CA TYR A 115 -0.85 13.70 -7.03
C TYR A 115 -1.96 14.76 -6.91
N LYS A 116 -1.61 16.05 -6.74
CA LYS A 116 -2.60 17.14 -6.67
C LYS A 116 -3.39 17.29 -7.98
N LEU A 117 -2.73 17.15 -9.13
CA LEU A 117 -3.40 17.19 -10.43
C LEU A 117 -4.44 16.08 -10.53
N ILE A 118 -4.05 14.83 -10.28
CA ILE A 118 -4.96 13.68 -10.32
C ILE A 118 -6.14 13.86 -9.35
N ILE A 119 -5.87 14.23 -8.10
CA ILE A 119 -6.92 14.44 -7.09
C ILE A 119 -7.89 15.57 -7.46
N SER A 120 -7.46 16.56 -8.25
CA SER A 120 -8.34 17.64 -8.69
C SER A 120 -9.39 17.18 -9.71
N GLU A 121 -9.07 16.15 -10.50
CA GLU A 121 -9.87 15.71 -11.64
C GLU A 121 -10.67 14.42 -11.38
N LEU A 122 -10.21 13.56 -10.48
CA LEU A 122 -10.89 12.31 -10.16
C LEU A 122 -12.29 12.53 -9.56
N PRO A 123 -13.26 11.61 -9.78
CA PRO A 123 -14.50 11.60 -9.00
C PRO A 123 -14.23 11.20 -7.53
N GLU A 124 -15.10 11.61 -6.60
CA GLU A 124 -14.85 11.49 -5.15
C GLU A 124 -14.55 10.04 -4.70
N SER A 125 -15.24 9.04 -5.27
CA SER A 125 -14.98 7.62 -4.98
C SER A 125 -13.54 7.22 -5.31
N GLN A 126 -13.03 7.66 -6.46
CA GLN A 126 -11.65 7.38 -6.89
C GLN A 126 -10.63 8.20 -6.09
N LYS A 127 -10.97 9.44 -5.66
CA LYS A 127 -10.11 10.22 -4.74
C LYS A 127 -9.89 9.49 -3.41
N ILE A 128 -10.95 8.92 -2.83
CA ILE A 128 -10.85 8.16 -1.58
C ILE A 128 -9.96 6.94 -1.77
N LYS A 129 -10.12 6.22 -2.88
CA LYS A 129 -9.27 5.07 -3.23
C LYS A 129 -7.80 5.47 -3.34
N LEU A 130 -7.49 6.49 -4.15
CA LEU A 130 -6.11 6.95 -4.34
C LEU A 130 -5.47 7.44 -3.02
N ARG A 131 -6.21 8.16 -2.17
CA ARG A 131 -5.73 8.56 -0.83
C ARG A 131 -5.37 7.37 0.04
N ASN A 132 -6.14 6.29 -0.03
CA ASN A 132 -5.85 5.07 0.74
C ASN A 132 -4.65 4.33 0.16
N GLU A 133 -4.50 4.31 -1.16
CA GLU A 133 -3.31 3.76 -1.84
C GLU A 133 -2.04 4.53 -1.45
N GLU A 134 -2.06 5.86 -1.44
CA GLU A 134 -0.92 6.69 -1.00
C GLU A 134 -0.57 6.43 0.47
N ARG A 135 -1.56 6.34 1.38
CA ARG A 135 -1.31 6.01 2.79
C ARG A 135 -0.70 4.61 2.95
N ALA A 136 -1.17 3.65 2.17
CA ALA A 136 -0.62 2.30 2.18
C ALA A 136 0.80 2.27 1.59
N TRP A 137 1.05 3.04 0.54
CA TRP A 137 2.37 3.19 -0.07
C TRP A 137 3.37 3.81 0.91
N LEU A 138 3.03 4.90 1.61
CA LEU A 138 3.88 5.51 2.63
C LEU A 138 4.30 4.49 3.71
N LYS A 139 3.35 3.72 4.22
CA LYS A 139 3.63 2.64 5.20
C LYS A 139 4.54 1.55 4.64
N ARG A 140 4.45 1.24 3.34
CA ARG A 140 5.35 0.28 2.70
C ARG A 140 6.74 0.89 2.51
N LYS A 141 6.81 2.15 2.09
CA LYS A 141 8.07 2.87 1.91
C LYS A 141 8.88 2.93 3.19
N ASP A 142 8.25 3.27 4.31
CA ASP A 142 8.93 3.29 5.61
C ASP A 142 9.51 1.91 5.97
N LYS A 143 8.76 0.84 5.72
CA LYS A 143 9.24 -0.54 5.97
C LYS A 143 10.38 -0.95 5.06
N GLU A 144 10.34 -0.63 3.77
CA GLU A 144 11.43 -0.96 2.85
C GLU A 144 12.67 -0.12 3.15
N MET A 145 12.52 1.13 3.61
CA MET A 145 13.63 1.95 4.10
C MET A 145 14.29 1.34 5.34
N ASP A 146 13.50 0.85 6.30
CA ASP A 146 14.00 0.16 7.50
C ASP A 146 14.71 -1.13 7.11
N LYS A 147 14.12 -1.92 6.21
CA LYS A 147 14.69 -3.16 5.69
C LYS A 147 16.01 -2.91 4.95
N ALA A 148 16.09 -1.89 4.11
CA ALA A 148 17.32 -1.52 3.41
C ALA A 148 18.44 -1.13 4.40
N ALA A 149 18.09 -0.47 5.51
CA ALA A 149 19.04 -0.18 6.57
C ALA A 149 19.47 -1.46 7.33
N GLU A 150 18.53 -2.34 7.65
CA GLU A 150 18.78 -3.64 8.29
C GLU A 150 19.74 -4.52 7.48
N GLU A 151 19.58 -4.59 6.16
CA GLU A 151 20.44 -5.38 5.28
C GLU A 151 21.92 -4.93 5.31
N MET A 152 22.17 -3.67 5.68
CA MET A 152 23.52 -3.13 5.87
C MET A 152 24.07 -3.31 7.29
N ALA A 153 23.22 -3.70 8.25
CA ALA A 153 23.58 -3.84 9.65
C ALA A 153 24.15 -5.24 9.97
N MET A 154 24.98 -5.32 11.00
CA MET A 154 25.43 -6.60 11.55
C MET A 154 24.35 -7.25 12.43
N GLY A 155 23.36 -6.48 12.86
CA GLY A 155 22.25 -6.94 13.68
C GLY A 155 21.55 -5.79 14.38
N ARG A 156 20.75 -6.14 15.39
CA ARG A 156 20.11 -5.20 16.32
C ARG A 156 20.66 -5.39 17.73
N ASP A 157 20.75 -4.30 18.49
CA ASP A 157 21.11 -4.36 19.91
C ASP A 157 19.89 -4.71 20.80
N GLU A 158 20.10 -4.69 22.12
CA GLU A 158 19.05 -5.01 23.11
C GLU A 158 17.88 -4.01 23.12
N ASN A 159 18.08 -2.80 22.61
CA ASN A 159 17.06 -1.76 22.48
C ASN A 159 16.34 -1.82 21.13
N GLY A 160 16.78 -2.72 20.24
CA GLY A 160 16.26 -2.86 18.88
C GLY A 160 16.89 -1.88 17.89
N GLU A 161 17.95 -1.15 18.24
CA GLU A 161 18.65 -0.24 17.34
C GLU A 161 19.61 -1.00 16.41
N LEU A 162 19.80 -0.49 15.19
CA LEU A 162 20.71 -1.11 14.21
C LEU A 162 22.17 -0.88 14.61
N VAL A 163 22.97 -1.95 14.60
CA VAL A 163 24.40 -1.89 14.94
C VAL A 163 25.28 -2.41 13.81
N GLY A 164 26.51 -1.90 13.73
CA GLY A 164 27.55 -2.43 12.84
C GLY A 164 27.46 -2.01 11.37
N CYS A 165 26.61 -1.06 10.99
CA CYS A 165 26.52 -0.56 9.60
C CYS A 165 27.25 0.77 9.32
N GLY A 166 27.74 1.48 10.35
CA GLY A 166 28.31 2.82 10.19
C GLY A 166 27.38 3.78 9.44
N THR A 167 27.89 4.52 8.46
CA THR A 167 27.08 5.38 7.57
C THR A 167 26.25 4.60 6.55
N GLY A 168 26.51 3.28 6.39
CA GLY A 168 25.88 2.42 5.40
C GLY A 168 24.36 2.28 5.56
N CYS A 169 23.85 2.16 6.80
CA CYS A 169 22.41 2.11 7.05
C CYS A 169 21.69 3.35 6.52
N GLY A 170 22.20 4.53 6.86
CA GLY A 170 21.61 5.80 6.46
C GLY A 170 21.65 5.99 4.95
N HIS A 171 22.73 5.56 4.31
CA HIS A 171 22.87 5.58 2.85
C HIS A 171 21.86 4.65 2.16
N ALA A 172 21.71 3.40 2.62
CA ALA A 172 20.78 2.45 2.04
C ALA A 172 19.32 2.89 2.22
N SER A 173 18.94 3.33 3.43
CA SER A 173 17.60 3.87 3.71
C SER A 173 17.24 5.05 2.80
N ARG A 174 18.19 5.97 2.61
CA ARG A 174 18.03 7.16 1.77
C ARG A 174 17.96 6.82 0.28
N ALA A 175 18.78 5.88 -0.19
CA ALA A 175 18.71 5.39 -1.56
C ALA A 175 17.33 4.78 -1.86
N MET A 176 16.84 3.92 -0.96
CA MET A 176 15.51 3.31 -1.05
C MET A 176 14.39 4.36 -1.05
N ASN A 177 14.50 5.39 -0.20
CA ASN A 177 13.53 6.47 -0.16
C ASN A 177 13.43 7.21 -1.52
N ILE A 178 14.58 7.54 -2.14
CA ILE A 178 14.63 8.19 -3.45
C ILE A 178 14.02 7.29 -4.52
N GLU A 179 14.41 6.03 -4.57
CA GLU A 179 13.95 5.05 -5.57
C GLU A 179 12.43 4.88 -5.52
N MET A 180 11.87 4.59 -4.34
CA MET A 180 10.43 4.40 -4.20
C MET A 180 9.63 5.68 -4.52
N THR A 181 10.19 6.85 -4.22
CA THR A 181 9.56 8.15 -4.54
C THR A 181 9.56 8.38 -6.06
N LYS A 182 10.68 8.09 -6.73
CA LYS A 182 10.78 8.13 -8.19
C LYS A 182 9.77 7.20 -8.85
N GLU A 183 9.72 5.94 -8.44
CA GLU A 183 8.80 4.95 -8.99
C GLU A 183 7.34 5.36 -8.81
N ARG A 184 6.96 5.83 -7.61
CA ARG A 184 5.58 6.28 -7.35
C ARG A 184 5.22 7.50 -8.20
N THR A 185 6.16 8.43 -8.40
CA THR A 185 5.96 9.62 -9.25
C THR A 185 5.68 9.22 -10.70
N ILE A 186 6.43 8.26 -11.24
CA ILE A 186 6.24 7.74 -12.60
C ILE A 186 4.91 6.99 -12.72
N GLU A 187 4.53 6.20 -11.72
CA GLU A 187 3.23 5.51 -11.69
C GLU A 187 2.07 6.51 -11.72
N LEU A 188 2.14 7.57 -10.92
CA LEU A 188 1.13 8.64 -10.91
C LEU A 188 1.10 9.39 -12.24
N ALA A 189 2.26 9.69 -12.85
CA ALA A 189 2.32 10.28 -14.18
C ALA A 189 1.60 9.43 -15.24
N ARG A 190 1.83 8.11 -15.24
CA ARG A 190 1.11 7.16 -16.10
C ARG A 190 -0.39 7.15 -15.85
N MET A 191 -0.81 7.26 -14.59
CA MET A 191 -2.22 7.37 -14.24
C MET A 191 -2.85 8.65 -14.79
N TYR A 192 -2.14 9.77 -14.68
CA TYR A 192 -2.56 11.06 -15.23
C TYR A 192 -2.72 11.02 -16.75
N ASP A 193 -1.75 10.43 -17.46
CA ASP A 193 -1.83 10.27 -18.92
C ASP A 193 -2.98 9.35 -19.34
N LYS A 194 -3.27 8.30 -18.57
CA LYS A 194 -4.45 7.45 -18.80
C LYS A 194 -5.78 8.18 -18.60
N LEU A 195 -5.87 9.10 -17.65
CA LEU A 195 -7.06 9.94 -17.42
C LEU A 195 -7.36 10.85 -18.63
N HIS A 196 -6.31 11.23 -19.36
CA HIS A 196 -6.37 12.10 -20.54
C HIS A 196 -6.20 11.35 -21.87
N ALA A 197 -6.08 10.02 -21.83
CA ALA A 197 -6.07 9.21 -23.02
C ALA A 197 -7.46 9.27 -23.67
N ASN A 198 -7.50 9.60 -24.96
CA ASN A 198 -8.72 9.58 -25.79
C ASN A 198 -9.10 8.15 -26.15
#